data_AF-A0A225UTD0-F1
#
_entry.id   AF-A0A225UTD0-F1
#
_cell.length_a   1.000
_cell.length_b   1.000
_cell.length_c   1.000
_cell.angle_alpha   90.00
_cell.angle_beta   90.00
_cell.angle_gamma   90.00
#
_symmetry.space_group_name_H-M   'P 1'
#
loop_
_entity.id
_entity.type
_entity.pdbx_description
1 polymer ?
#
loop_
_entity_poly.entity_id
_entity_poly.type
_entity_poly.pdbx_seq_one_letter_code
_entity_poly.pdbx_strand_id
1 'polypeptide(L)'
;MFEEVEDLPNTVAVKFGAIYHPKGGNSVPLGAVLVIHRFVEPGRTVLVWRCFIQGGNDFAGTFLHSINWCVLRRTTSDYTDVGMCIHLIPMHQNQNERSDGLEFSSIVLRSSNQDKLELTRLMQKLLLD
;
A
#
# COMPACT_ATOMS: atom_id res chain seq x y z
N MET A 1 13.84 9.78 -11.78
CA MET A 1 13.29 9.87 -13.15
C MET A 1 12.15 8.88 -13.20
N PHE A 2 10.90 9.34 -13.27
CA PHE A 2 9.76 8.45 -13.48
C PHE A 2 9.70 8.21 -14.99
N GLU A 3 9.85 6.96 -15.42
CA GLU A 3 9.71 6.57 -16.84
C GLU A 3 8.30 6.92 -17.35
N GLU A 4 8.18 7.18 -18.65
CA GLU A 4 6.89 7.44 -19.29
C GLU A 4 5.94 6.26 -19.07
N VAL A 5 4.76 6.55 -18.54
CA VAL A 5 3.72 5.55 -18.32
C VAL A 5 2.95 5.39 -19.62
N GLU A 6 3.18 4.28 -20.33
CA GLU A 6 2.58 4.02 -21.65
C GLU A 6 1.06 3.75 -21.59
N ASP A 7 0.55 3.19 -20.49
CA ASP A 7 -0.86 2.83 -20.31
C ASP A 7 -1.51 3.65 -19.19
N LEU A 8 -1.80 4.91 -19.53
CA LEU A 8 -2.45 5.87 -18.63
C LEU A 8 -3.84 5.42 -18.14
N PRO A 9 -4.72 4.81 -18.96
CA PRO A 9 -6.03 4.35 -18.49
C PRO A 9 -5.97 3.29 -17.37
N ASN A 10 -4.89 2.50 -17.32
CA ASN A 10 -4.71 1.47 -16.31
C ASN A 10 -3.70 1.82 -15.22
N THR A 11 -3.09 3.00 -15.27
CA THR A 11 -2.07 3.42 -14.32
C THR A 11 -2.50 4.63 -13.51
N VAL A 12 -2.36 4.54 -12.20
CA VAL A 12 -2.58 5.67 -11.28
C VAL A 12 -1.28 5.94 -10.54
N ALA A 13 -0.81 7.18 -10.61
CA ALA A 13 0.28 7.69 -9.79
C ALA A 13 -0.24 8.79 -8.87
N VAL A 14 -0.11 8.62 -7.56
CA VAL A 14 -0.64 9.56 -6.56
C VAL A 14 0.38 9.79 -5.45
N LYS A 15 0.49 11.05 -5.03
CA LYS A 15 1.19 11.45 -3.81
C LYS A 15 0.17 11.94 -2.80
N PHE A 16 0.21 11.39 -1.59
CA PHE A 16 -0.74 11.74 -0.54
C PHE A 16 -0.11 11.68 0.85
N GLY A 17 -0.77 12.32 1.81
CA GLY A 17 -0.46 12.21 3.23
C GLY A 17 -1.49 11.32 3.92
N ALA A 18 -1.04 10.54 4.91
CA ALA A 18 -1.90 9.75 5.78
C ALA A 18 -1.52 10.00 7.25
N ILE A 19 -2.47 9.79 8.16
CA ILE A 19 -2.21 9.90 9.60
C ILE A 19 -2.60 8.57 10.25
N TYR A 20 -1.61 7.85 10.74
CA TYR A 20 -1.84 6.63 11.51
C TYR A 20 -2.09 6.95 12.97
N HIS A 21 -3.15 6.38 13.53
CA HIS A 21 -3.56 6.60 14.92
C HIS A 21 -3.34 5.31 15.73
N PRO A 22 -2.13 5.09 16.30
CA PRO A 22 -1.87 3.91 17.13
C PRO A 22 -2.75 3.93 18.38
N LYS A 23 -3.20 2.76 18.83
CA LYS A 23 -3.95 2.65 20.09
C LYS A 23 -3.05 3.08 21.27
N GLY A 24 -3.44 4.16 21.95
CA GLY A 24 -2.73 4.65 23.14
C GLY A 24 -1.42 5.39 22.85
N GLY A 25 -1.18 5.83 21.62
CA GLY A 25 0.01 6.60 21.24
C GLY A 25 -0.32 7.88 20.47
N ASN A 26 0.71 8.65 20.15
CA ASN A 26 0.59 9.85 19.33
C ASN A 26 0.31 9.50 17.86
N SER A 27 -0.44 10.35 17.18
CA SER A 27 -0.67 10.22 15.74
C SER A 27 0.64 10.34 14.97
N VAL A 28 0.84 9.45 14.00
CA VAL A 28 2.04 9.39 13.17
C VAL A 28 1.70 9.85 11.75
N PRO A 29 2.17 11.04 11.32
CA PRO A 29 2.01 11.47 9.94
C PRO A 29 2.92 10.67 9.02
N LEU A 30 2.38 10.26 7.88
CA LEU A 30 3.04 9.50 6.84
C LEU A 30 2.90 10.24 5.51
N GLY A 31 3.99 10.35 4.76
CA GLY A 31 3.96 10.75 3.35
C GLY A 31 4.07 9.52 2.46
N ALA A 32 3.25 9.44 1.40
CA ALA A 32 3.26 8.31 0.49
C ALA A 32 3.28 8.75 -0.99
N VAL A 33 4.08 8.06 -1.80
CA VAL A 33 4.02 8.10 -3.27
C VAL A 33 3.69 6.69 -3.75
N LEU A 34 2.56 6.55 -4.41
CA LEU A 34 1.98 5.28 -4.83
C LEU A 34 1.83 5.27 -6.35
N VAL A 35 2.28 4.19 -6.98
CA VAL A 35 2.04 3.91 -8.40
C VAL A 35 1.39 2.55 -8.51
N ILE A 36 0.15 2.52 -9.00
CA ILE A 36 -0.66 1.31 -9.23
C ILE A 36 -0.83 1.12 -10.73
N HIS A 37 -0.73 -0.11 -11.19
CA HIS A 37 -1.09 -0.52 -12.54
C HIS A 37 -2.12 -1.66 -12.50
N ARG A 38 -3.09 -1.64 -13.41
CA ARG A 38 -4.18 -2.62 -13.54
C ARG A 38 -4.00 -3.48 -14.79
N PHE A 39 -4.04 -4.79 -14.61
CA PHE A 39 -4.13 -5.77 -15.67
C PHE A 39 -5.54 -6.38 -15.67
N VAL A 40 -6.22 -6.34 -16.80
CA VAL A 40 -7.52 -6.99 -16.99
C VAL A 40 -7.30 -8.26 -17.81
N GLU A 41 -7.60 -9.40 -17.21
CA GLU A 41 -7.45 -10.72 -17.82
C GLU A 41 -8.80 -11.48 -17.81
N PRO A 42 -8.97 -12.52 -18.64
CA PRO A 42 -10.19 -13.33 -18.59
C PRO A 42 -10.47 -13.87 -17.19
N GLY A 43 -11.60 -13.45 -16.60
CA GLY A 43 -12.07 -13.89 -15.29
C GLY A 43 -11.36 -13.27 -14.07
N ARG A 44 -10.39 -12.37 -14.25
CA ARG A 44 -9.71 -11.70 -13.13
C ARG A 44 -9.15 -10.31 -13.48
N THR A 45 -9.11 -9.45 -12.48
CA THR A 45 -8.38 -8.18 -12.53
C THR A 45 -7.22 -8.25 -11.55
N VAL A 46 -6.01 -7.90 -12.00
CA VAL A 46 -4.80 -7.86 -11.17
C VAL A 46 -4.36 -6.41 -11.00
N LEU A 47 -4.21 -5.96 -9.77
CA LEU A 47 -3.59 -4.68 -9.43
C LEU A 47 -2.19 -4.96 -8.90
N VAL A 48 -1.18 -4.29 -9.46
CA VAL A 48 0.18 -4.32 -8.94
C VAL A 48 0.58 -2.91 -8.58
N TRP A 49 1.19 -2.71 -7.41
CA TRP A 49 1.62 -1.38 -7.02
C TRP A 49 2.89 -1.34 -6.22
N ARG A 50 3.58 -0.22 -6.36
CA ARG A 50 4.71 0.16 -5.52
C ARG A 50 4.35 1.39 -4.72
N CYS A 51 4.75 1.42 -3.45
CA CYS A 51 4.63 2.60 -2.62
C CYS A 51 5.97 2.97 -2.00
N PHE A 52 6.26 4.26 -1.93
CA PHE A 52 7.35 4.81 -1.13
C PHE A 52 6.73 5.60 0.01
N ILE A 53 7.09 5.24 1.23
CA ILE A 53 6.47 5.75 2.47
C ILE A 53 7.55 6.42 3.31
N GLN A 54 7.29 7.64 3.74
CA GLN A 54 8.17 8.47 4.56
C GLN A 54 7.51 8.73 5.91
N GLY A 55 8.28 8.55 6.99
CA GLY A 55 7.86 8.94 8.33
C GLY A 55 7.99 10.46 8.54
N GLY A 56 7.02 11.04 9.24
CA GLY A 56 7.11 12.40 9.77
C GLY A 56 7.36 12.43 11.28
N ASN A 57 7.56 13.63 11.83
CA ASN A 57 7.82 13.87 13.26
C ASN A 57 8.98 13.01 13.79
N ASP A 58 8.71 12.19 14.82
CA ASP A 58 9.66 11.30 15.48
C ASP A 58 10.29 10.27 14.54
N PHE A 59 9.68 10.04 13.37
CA PHE A 59 10.17 9.15 12.33
C PHE A 59 10.74 9.89 11.11
N ALA A 60 11.02 11.20 11.24
CA ALA A 60 11.62 11.97 10.16
C ALA A 60 12.95 11.36 9.72
N GLY A 61 13.12 11.15 8.42
CA GLY A 61 14.30 10.48 7.85
C GLY A 61 14.18 8.96 7.75
N THR A 62 13.09 8.35 8.24
CA THR A 62 12.81 6.93 8.00
C THR A 62 11.98 6.72 6.74
N PHE A 63 12.28 5.63 6.02
CA PHE A 63 11.66 5.31 4.76
C PHE A 63 11.35 3.82 4.62
N LEU A 64 10.24 3.52 3.95
CA LEU A 64 9.84 2.18 3.56
C LEU A 64 9.50 2.17 2.09
N HIS A 65 9.90 1.10 1.42
CA HIS A 65 9.40 0.76 0.11
C HIS A 65 8.39 -0.39 0.24
N SER A 66 7.40 -0.44 -0.63
CA SER A 66 6.49 -1.58 -0.70
C SER A 66 6.27 -2.03 -2.13
N ILE A 67 6.15 -3.33 -2.30
CA ILE A 67 5.78 -4.00 -3.55
C ILE A 67 4.59 -4.89 -3.23
N ASN A 68 3.50 -4.71 -3.94
CA ASN A 68 2.21 -5.25 -3.52
C ASN A 68 1.40 -5.68 -4.73
N TRP A 69 0.43 -6.55 -4.46
CA TRP A 69 -0.53 -6.98 -5.47
C TRP A 69 -1.89 -7.30 -4.87
N CYS A 70 -2.92 -7.19 -5.70
CA CYS A 70 -4.29 -7.60 -5.42
C CYS A 70 -4.84 -8.31 -6.65
N VAL A 71 -5.45 -9.47 -6.46
CA VAL A 71 -6.16 -10.22 -7.49
C VAL A 71 -7.63 -10.25 -7.12
N LEU A 72 -8.44 -9.73 -8.02
CA LEU A 72 -9.89 -9.73 -7.94
C LEU A 72 -10.41 -10.78 -8.93
N ARG A 73 -11.15 -11.78 -8.45
CA ARG A 73 -11.77 -12.80 -9.31
C ARG A 73 -13.28 -12.68 -9.23
N ARG A 74 -13.91 -12.69 -10.40
CA ARG A 74 -15.36 -12.78 -10.46
C ARG A 74 -15.79 -14.16 -9.99
N THR A 75 -16.80 -14.21 -9.12
CA THR A 75 -17.42 -15.48 -8.75
C THR A 75 -18.75 -15.65 -9.45
N THR A 76 -19.33 -16.87 -9.40
CA THR A 76 -20.65 -17.18 -9.96
C THR A 76 -21.82 -16.55 -9.18
N SER A 77 -21.49 -15.75 -8.17
CA SER A 77 -22.37 -15.06 -7.22
C SER A 77 -22.03 -13.57 -7.23
N ASP A 78 -22.88 -12.73 -6.64
CA ASP A 78 -22.70 -11.27 -6.62
C ASP A 78 -21.57 -10.78 -5.68
N TYR A 79 -20.52 -11.59 -5.48
CA TYR A 79 -19.33 -11.23 -4.71
C TYR A 79 -18.05 -11.43 -5.53
N THR A 80 -17.04 -10.64 -5.21
CA THR A 80 -15.69 -10.76 -5.77
C THR A 80 -14.78 -11.48 -4.78
N ASP A 81 -14.09 -12.53 -5.23
CA ASP A 81 -13.00 -13.15 -4.48
C ASP A 81 -11.77 -12.23 -4.54
N VAL A 82 -11.15 -11.97 -3.39
CA VAL A 82 -10.07 -10.99 -3.24
C VAL A 82 -8.86 -11.65 -2.59
N GLY A 83 -7.76 -11.73 -3.33
CA GLY A 83 -6.44 -12.08 -2.80
C GLY A 83 -5.54 -10.86 -2.77
N MET A 84 -4.96 -10.50 -1.63
CA MET A 84 -4.08 -9.33 -1.50
C MET A 84 -2.80 -9.68 -0.75
N CYS A 85 -1.66 -9.17 -1.24
CA CYS A 85 -0.38 -9.27 -0.58
C CYS A 85 0.33 -7.93 -0.52
N ILE A 86 0.92 -7.64 0.63
CA ILE A 86 1.68 -6.42 0.92
C ILE A 86 3.07 -6.87 1.38
N HIS A 87 4.10 -6.47 0.64
CA HIS A 87 5.49 -6.73 1.00
C HIS A 87 6.20 -5.42 1.28
N LEU A 88 6.54 -5.19 2.55
CA LEU A 88 7.24 -3.99 3.03
C LEU A 88 8.75 -4.26 3.15
N ILE A 89 9.55 -3.33 2.63
CA ILE A 89 11.00 -3.38 2.60
C ILE A 89 11.54 -2.12 3.29
N PRO A 90 12.13 -2.23 4.50
CA PRO A 90 12.82 -1.13 5.17
C PRO A 90 13.96 -0.59 4.31
N MET A 91 13.94 0.72 4.05
CA MET A 91 15.03 1.40 3.37
C MET A 91 15.89 2.05 4.44
N HIS A 92 16.96 1.38 4.87
CA HIS A 92 17.80 1.87 5.97
C HIS A 92 18.55 3.14 5.58
N GLN A 93 18.42 4.19 6.40
CA GLN A 93 19.34 5.33 6.44
C GLN A 93 20.10 5.29 7.76
N ASN A 94 21.41 5.01 7.68
CA ASN A 94 22.41 4.97 8.75
C ASN A 94 22.20 4.01 9.94
N GLN A 95 23.30 3.37 10.35
CA GLN A 95 23.30 2.32 11.38
C GLN A 95 23.08 2.82 12.82
N ASN A 96 23.10 4.13 13.05
CA ASN A 96 22.93 4.73 14.37
C ASN A 96 21.46 4.85 14.82
N GLU A 97 20.48 4.69 13.93
CA GLU A 97 19.04 4.90 14.20
C GLU A 97 18.22 3.61 14.01
N ARG A 98 18.83 2.45 14.30
CA ARG A 98 18.22 1.13 14.06
C ARG A 98 16.92 0.89 14.85
N SER A 99 16.77 1.49 16.03
CA SER A 99 15.57 1.31 16.87
C SER A 99 14.33 1.94 16.22
N ASP A 100 14.46 3.18 15.79
CA ASP A 100 13.36 3.98 15.23
C ASP A 100 12.90 3.40 13.89
N GLY A 101 13.81 2.86 13.08
CA GLY A 101 13.48 2.18 11.83
C GLY A 101 12.66 0.89 12.01
N LEU A 102 12.92 0.12 13.07
CA LEU A 102 12.14 -1.09 13.39
C LEU A 102 10.75 -0.73 13.90
N GLU A 103 10.65 0.27 14.77
CA GLU A 103 9.38 0.78 15.26
C GLU A 103 8.53 1.34 14.11
N PHE A 104 9.12 2.18 13.24
CA PHE A 104 8.47 2.71 12.05
C PHE A 104 7.94 1.61 11.13
N SER A 105 8.76 0.59 10.86
CA SER A 105 8.36 -0.57 10.07
C SER A 105 7.16 -1.30 10.67
N SER A 106 7.14 -1.44 12.00
CA SER A 106 6.03 -2.08 12.71
C SER A 106 4.74 -1.26 12.63
N ILE A 107 4.84 0.07 12.71
CA ILE A 107 3.73 1.01 12.61
C ILE A 107 3.10 0.94 11.21
N VAL A 108 3.93 1.04 10.17
CA VAL A 108 3.48 1.00 8.78
C VAL A 108 2.90 -0.37 8.43
N LEU A 109 3.46 -1.46 8.96
CA LEU A 109 2.89 -2.81 8.80
C LEU A 109 1.51 -2.93 9.45
N ARG A 110 1.32 -2.37 10.64
CA ARG A 110 0.02 -2.37 11.32
C ARG A 110 -1.01 -1.54 10.56
N SER A 111 -0.64 -0.32 10.13
CA SER A 111 -1.50 0.53 9.28
C SER A 111 -1.89 -0.20 8.01
N SER A 112 -0.91 -0.75 7.28
CA SER A 112 -1.14 -1.46 6.02
C SER A 112 -2.03 -2.68 6.18
N ASN A 113 -1.93 -3.41 7.31
CA ASN A 113 -2.80 -4.55 7.57
C ASN A 113 -4.25 -4.13 7.88
N GLN A 114 -4.43 -3.00 8.56
CA GLN A 114 -5.76 -2.44 8.80
C GLN A 114 -6.40 -1.97 7.49
N ASP A 115 -5.64 -1.26 6.66
CA ASP A 115 -6.09 -0.80 5.34
C ASP A 115 -6.40 -1.98 4.42
N LYS A 116 -5.56 -3.03 4.43
CA LYS A 116 -5.78 -4.27 3.68
C LYS A 116 -7.13 -4.90 4.00
N LEU A 117 -7.50 -4.97 5.28
CA LEU A 117 -8.75 -5.58 5.71
C LEU A 117 -9.96 -4.79 5.19
N GLU A 118 -9.93 -3.46 5.33
CA GLU A 118 -11.04 -2.63 4.86
C GLU A 118 -11.12 -2.60 3.33
N LEU A 119 -9.98 -2.48 2.63
CA LEU A 119 -9.93 -2.56 1.17
C LEU A 119 -10.47 -3.89 0.65
N THR A 120 -10.10 -5.01 1.29
CA THR A 120 -10.60 -6.34 0.93
C THR A 120 -12.12 -6.38 1.06
N ARG A 121 -12.67 -5.86 2.17
CA ARG A 121 -14.11 -5.79 2.42
C ARG A 121 -14.85 -4.94 1.38
N LEU A 122 -14.26 -3.82 0.98
CA LEU A 122 -14.83 -2.94 -0.05
C LEU A 122 -14.78 -3.60 -1.42
N MET A 123 -13.66 -4.24 -1.77
CA MET A 123 -13.45 -4.91 -3.06
C MET A 123 -14.33 -6.14 -3.24
N GLN A 124 -14.68 -6.86 -2.16
CA GLN A 124 -15.61 -7.98 -2.21
C GLN A 124 -16.99 -7.61 -2.76
N LYS A 125 -17.39 -6.33 -2.63
CA LYS A 125 -18.67 -5.80 -3.13
C LYS A 125 -18.58 -5.23 -4.54
N LEU A 126 -17.38 -5.20 -5.12
CA LEU A 126 -17.18 -4.73 -6.48
C LEU A 126 -17.75 -5.77 -7.44
N LEU A 127 -18.59 -5.33 -8.38
CA LEU A 127 -19.04 -6.19 -9.48
C LEU A 127 -18.05 -6.00 -10.62
N LEU A 128 -17.26 -7.03 -10.91
CA LEU A 128 -16.37 -7.05 -12.06
C LEU A 128 -17.17 -7.39 -13.31
N ASP A 129 -16.98 -6.63 -14.40
CA ASP A 129 -17.63 -6.87 -15.69
C ASP A 129 -17.35 -8.26 -16.28
#